data_AF-A0AAD4CQ02-F1
#
_entry.id   AF-A0AAD4CQ02-F1
#
_cell.length_a   1.000
_cell.length_b   1.000
_cell.length_c   1.000
_cell.angle_alpha   90.00
_cell.angle_beta   90.00
_cell.angle_gamma   90.00
#
_symmetry.space_group_name_H-M   'P 1'
#
loop_
_entity.id
_entity.type
_entity.pdbx_description
1 polymer ?
#
loop_
_entity_poly.entity_id
_entity_poly.type
_entity_poly.pdbx_seq_one_letter_code
_entity_poly.pdbx_strand_id
1 'polypeptide(L)'
;MVNCQSGDAETIVEDTQLIDLENAAYLPKGRCIKGMLAGNDNWRSPEAHFKGELNKPTDMFAFGAVRQVSYFGDQEGMNGLLRHVGDDEINCHVLRMLWDERTDDHIPYISFSVWPDIDPAFRDLIGRLMNLDPAKRLTAPEVLRHPWFMDV
;
A
#
# COMPACT_ATOMS: atom_id res chain seq x y z
N MET A 1 1.72 6.26 -17.34
CA MET A 1 0.99 6.71 -18.55
C MET A 1 -0.11 5.70 -18.78
N VAL A 2 -1.33 6.17 -19.04
CA VAL A 2 -2.50 5.31 -19.25
C VAL A 2 -3.08 5.61 -20.61
N ASN A 3 -3.36 4.58 -21.39
CA ASN A 3 -4.09 4.70 -22.64
C ASN A 3 -5.54 4.26 -22.39
N CYS A 4 -6.49 5.14 -22.65
CA CYS A 4 -7.91 4.88 -22.39
C CYS A 4 -8.80 5.41 -23.51
N GLN A 5 -9.90 4.70 -23.75
CA GLN A 5 -11.01 5.16 -24.57
C GLN A 5 -12.18 5.55 -23.66
N SER A 6 -12.64 6.79 -23.77
CA SER A 6 -13.80 7.29 -23.03
C SER A 6 -15.04 7.29 -23.94
N GLY A 7 -16.05 6.50 -23.59
CA GLY A 7 -17.39 6.56 -24.20
C GLY A 7 -18.43 7.20 -23.27
N ASP A 8 -19.63 7.47 -23.76
CA ASP A 8 -20.71 8.16 -23.02
C ASP A 8 -21.20 7.42 -21.76
N ALA A 9 -20.84 6.13 -21.58
CA ALA A 9 -21.28 5.30 -20.46
C ALA A 9 -20.14 4.57 -19.70
N GLU A 10 -18.95 4.43 -20.29
CA GLU A 10 -17.86 3.64 -19.71
C GLU A 10 -16.49 4.09 -20.24
N THR A 11 -15.49 4.14 -19.35
CA THR A 11 -14.08 4.35 -19.70
C THR A 11 -13.37 3.01 -19.73
N ILE A 12 -12.79 2.67 -20.89
CA ILE A 12 -12.02 1.43 -21.08
C ILE A 12 -10.54 1.79 -21.01
N VAL A 13 -9.83 1.20 -20.05
CA VAL A 13 -8.37 1.28 -19.95
C VAL A 13 -7.74 0.17 -20.81
N GLU A 14 -6.99 0.55 -21.82
CA GLU A 14 -6.37 -0.40 -22.78
C GLU A 14 -4.97 -0.83 -22.33
N ASP A 15 -4.17 0.13 -21.87
CA ASP A 15 -2.78 -0.10 -21.46
C ASP A 15 -2.39 0.82 -20.29
N THR A 16 -1.53 0.31 -19.42
CA THR A 16 -0.95 1.05 -18.30
C THR A 16 0.55 0.85 -18.27
N GLN A 17 1.29 1.95 -18.18
CA GLN A 17 2.74 1.95 -18.22
C GLN A 17 3.29 2.65 -16.99
N LEU A 18 4.26 2.01 -16.33
CA LEU A 18 5.11 2.66 -15.33
C LEU A 18 5.91 3.78 -15.99
N ILE A 19 5.92 4.94 -15.37
CA ILE A 19 6.68 6.12 -15.80
C ILE A 19 7.67 6.50 -14.72
N ASP A 20 8.43 7.56 -14.96
CA ASP A 20 9.38 8.11 -14.00
C ASP A 20 10.49 7.11 -13.60
N LEU A 21 11.15 6.57 -14.63
CA LEU A 21 12.22 5.58 -14.49
C LEU A 21 13.60 6.22 -14.31
N GLU A 22 13.68 7.51 -13.97
CA GLU A 22 14.95 8.25 -13.87
C GLU A 22 15.87 7.72 -12.76
N ASN A 23 15.27 7.13 -11.72
CA ASN A 23 15.98 6.50 -10.61
C ASN A 23 16.09 4.97 -10.75
N ALA A 24 15.70 4.40 -11.90
CA ALA A 24 15.81 2.98 -12.15
C ALA A 24 17.26 2.56 -12.44
N ALA A 25 17.60 1.32 -12.06
CA ALA A 25 18.92 0.75 -12.31
C ALA A 25 18.81 -0.60 -13.02
N TYR A 26 19.59 -0.79 -14.08
CA TYR A 26 19.74 -2.11 -14.70
C TYR A 26 20.64 -3.00 -13.85
N LEU A 27 20.10 -4.12 -13.38
CA LEU A 27 20.85 -5.13 -12.63
C LEU A 27 21.05 -6.40 -13.48
N PRO A 28 22.30 -6.76 -13.83
CA PRO A 28 22.58 -8.05 -14.46
C PRO A 28 22.13 -9.20 -13.57
N LYS A 29 21.87 -10.37 -14.17
CA LYS A 29 21.41 -11.56 -13.43
C LYS A 29 22.36 -11.89 -12.27
N GLY A 30 21.80 -12.04 -11.07
CA GLY A 30 22.56 -12.35 -9.85
C GLY A 30 23.29 -11.16 -9.22
N ARG A 31 23.04 -9.93 -9.69
CA ARG A 31 23.61 -8.71 -9.10
C ARG A 31 22.56 -7.96 -8.29
N CYS A 32 23.05 -7.16 -7.34
CA CYS A 32 22.30 -6.27 -6.49
C CYS A 32 23.03 -4.93 -6.34
N ILE A 33 22.32 -3.91 -5.87
CA ILE A 33 22.93 -2.67 -5.36
C ILE A 33 23.10 -2.85 -3.85
N LYS A 34 24.24 -2.43 -3.29
CA LYS A 34 24.51 -2.54 -1.85
C LYS A 34 25.16 -1.27 -1.34
N GLY A 35 24.84 -0.87 -0.11
CA GLY A 35 25.43 0.31 0.53
C GLY A 35 24.77 1.64 0.16
N MET A 36 23.82 1.65 -0.78
CA MET A 36 23.09 2.84 -1.22
C MET A 36 21.78 3.00 -0.43
N LEU A 37 21.43 4.24 -0.08
CA LEU A 37 20.08 4.61 0.34
C LEU A 37 19.27 4.95 -0.92
N ALA A 38 18.63 3.93 -1.50
CA ALA A 38 17.84 4.05 -2.73
C ALA A 38 16.34 4.20 -2.42
N GLY A 39 15.63 4.86 -3.34
CA GLY A 39 14.18 5.07 -3.24
C GLY A 39 13.80 6.17 -2.25
N ASN A 40 12.52 6.55 -2.26
CA ASN A 40 11.97 7.52 -1.33
C ASN A 40 11.71 6.88 0.04
N ASP A 41 11.94 7.65 1.11
CA ASP A 41 11.89 7.22 2.51
C ASP A 41 10.57 6.52 2.89
N ASN A 42 9.45 6.92 2.30
CA ASN A 42 8.12 6.42 2.64
C ASN A 42 7.80 5.03 2.10
N TRP A 43 8.52 4.56 1.07
CA TRP A 43 8.27 3.27 0.38
C TRP A 43 9.46 2.34 0.44
N ARG A 44 10.50 2.76 1.16
CA ARG A 44 11.76 2.03 1.18
C ARG A 44 11.54 0.69 1.88
N SER A 45 11.96 -0.39 1.23
CA SER A 45 11.91 -1.73 1.81
C SER A 45 12.81 -1.85 3.05
N PRO A 46 12.64 -2.90 3.89
CA PRO A 46 13.50 -3.11 5.04
C PRO A 46 14.98 -3.18 4.65
N GLU A 47 15.34 -3.94 3.62
CA GLU A 47 16.73 -4.03 3.17
C GLU A 47 17.26 -2.69 2.66
N ALA A 48 16.43 -1.87 2.00
CA ALA A 48 16.84 -0.55 1.57
C ALA A 48 17.07 0.43 2.74
N HIS A 49 16.26 0.36 3.81
CA HIS A 49 16.50 1.14 5.04
C HIS A 49 17.86 0.83 5.66
N PHE A 50 18.27 -0.44 5.63
CA PHE A 50 19.55 -0.89 6.19
C PHE A 50 20.70 -0.92 5.18
N LYS A 51 20.54 -0.30 4.00
CA LYS A 51 21.55 -0.30 2.92
C LYS A 51 22.02 -1.70 2.53
N GLY A 52 21.13 -2.68 2.67
CA GLY A 52 21.31 -4.07 2.30
C GLY A 52 21.39 -4.26 0.79
N GLU A 53 21.20 -5.51 0.36
CA GLU A 53 21.24 -5.88 -1.04
C GLU A 53 19.89 -5.63 -1.71
N LEU A 54 19.86 -4.67 -2.63
CA LEU A 54 18.66 -4.21 -3.32
C LEU A 54 18.55 -4.89 -4.68
N ASN A 55 17.36 -5.40 -4.97
CA ASN A 55 17.00 -6.08 -6.20
C ASN A 55 15.47 -6.02 -6.38
N LYS A 56 14.92 -6.78 -7.34
CA LYS A 56 13.49 -6.76 -7.69
C LYS A 56 12.50 -6.83 -6.51
N PRO A 57 12.74 -7.58 -5.42
CA PRO A 57 11.89 -7.56 -4.22
C PRO A 57 11.71 -6.18 -3.57
N THR A 58 12.69 -5.28 -3.69
CA THR A 58 12.60 -3.91 -3.16
C THR A 58 11.45 -3.14 -3.83
N ASP A 59 11.30 -3.26 -5.15
CA ASP A 59 10.20 -2.63 -5.89
C ASP A 59 8.84 -3.21 -5.50
N MET A 60 8.78 -4.54 -5.29
CA MET A 60 7.55 -5.22 -4.86
C MET A 60 7.09 -4.79 -3.47
N PHE A 61 8.03 -4.51 -2.56
CA PHE A 61 7.69 -3.97 -1.25
C PHE A 61 7.07 -2.58 -1.37
N ALA A 62 7.68 -1.68 -2.15
CA ALA A 62 7.15 -0.34 -2.38
C ALA A 62 5.73 -0.39 -2.97
N PHE A 63 5.50 -1.27 -3.95
CA PHE A 63 4.17 -1.50 -4.52
C PHE A 63 3.17 -1.97 -3.45
N GLY A 64 3.57 -2.89 -2.58
CA GLY A 64 2.74 -3.35 -1.45
C GLY A 64 2.40 -2.23 -0.47
N ALA A 65 3.37 -1.37 -0.14
CA ALA A 65 3.17 -0.23 0.76
C ALA A 65 2.15 0.78 0.21
N VAL A 66 2.21 1.10 -1.10
CA VAL A 66 1.20 1.93 -1.77
C VAL A 66 -0.19 1.30 -1.66
N ARG A 67 -0.29 -0.01 -1.91
CA ARG A 67 -1.57 -0.74 -1.86
C ARG A 67 -2.15 -0.88 -0.47
N GLN A 68 -1.37 -0.69 0.59
CA GLN A 68 -1.89 -0.70 1.96
C GLN A 68 -2.93 0.40 2.17
N VAL A 69 -2.63 1.63 1.76
CA VAL A 69 -3.55 2.76 1.87
C VAL A 69 -4.78 2.53 1.00
N SER A 70 -4.58 2.04 -0.23
CA SER A 70 -5.70 1.76 -1.13
C SER A 70 -6.62 0.68 -0.57
N TYR A 71 -6.14 -0.54 -0.31
CA TYR A 71 -7.00 -1.68 -0.01
C TYR A 71 -7.63 -1.66 1.39
N PHE A 72 -6.92 -1.13 2.38
CA PHE A 72 -7.33 -1.22 3.79
C PHE A 72 -7.74 0.12 4.40
N GLY A 73 -7.54 1.22 3.68
CA GLY A 73 -7.93 2.53 4.18
C GLY A 73 -9.43 2.80 4.03
N ASP A 74 -9.99 3.41 5.06
CA ASP A 74 -11.27 4.12 5.04
C ASP A 74 -11.05 5.58 5.51
N GLN A 75 -12.07 6.43 5.36
CA GLN A 75 -11.94 7.85 5.70
C GLN A 75 -11.60 8.06 7.19
N GLU A 76 -12.08 7.18 8.07
CA GLU A 76 -11.85 7.29 9.50
C GLU A 76 -10.42 6.89 9.86
N GLY A 77 -9.96 5.76 9.32
CA GLY A 77 -8.59 5.26 9.43
C GLY A 77 -7.57 6.27 8.92
N MET A 78 -7.84 6.88 7.75
CA MET A 78 -6.99 7.93 7.18
C MET A 78 -6.91 9.15 8.10
N ASN A 79 -8.06 9.61 8.62
CA ASN A 79 -8.09 10.73 9.57
C ASN A 79 -7.33 10.39 10.87
N GLY A 80 -7.46 9.17 11.38
CA GLY A 80 -6.73 8.69 12.55
C GLY A 80 -5.22 8.67 12.32
N LEU A 81 -4.78 8.16 11.17
CA LEU A 81 -3.37 8.14 10.78
C LEU A 81 -2.79 9.57 10.65
N LEU A 82 -3.50 10.49 9.99
CA LEU A 82 -3.07 11.88 9.87
C LEU A 82 -2.90 12.56 11.23
N ARG A 83 -3.83 12.33 12.17
CA ARG A 83 -3.69 12.83 13.56
C ARG A 83 -2.49 12.23 14.28
N HIS A 84 -2.19 10.95 14.02
CA HIS A 84 -1.07 10.26 14.65
C HIS A 84 0.28 10.75 14.11
N VAL A 85 0.37 11.01 12.81
CA VAL A 85 1.57 11.60 12.18
C VAL A 85 1.80 13.03 12.66
N GLY A 86 0.73 13.79 12.92
CA GLY A 86 0.81 15.11 13.53
C GLY A 86 1.32 16.18 12.56
N ASP A 87 2.28 16.99 13.01
CA ASP A 87 2.72 18.20 12.31
C ASP A 87 3.77 17.96 11.20
N ASP A 88 4.03 16.70 10.84
CA ASP A 88 4.91 16.38 9.72
C ASP A 88 4.18 16.63 8.39
N GLU A 89 4.33 17.86 7.88
CA GLU A 89 3.65 18.32 6.66
C GLU A 89 3.96 17.46 5.44
N ILE A 90 5.21 16.98 5.30
CA ILE A 90 5.64 16.18 4.15
C ILE A 90 4.94 14.82 4.18
N ASN A 91 4.97 14.13 5.32
CA ASN A 91 4.35 12.82 5.44
C ASN A 91 2.82 12.91 5.38
N CYS A 92 2.22 13.95 5.98
CA CYS A 92 0.80 14.22 5.82
C CYS A 92 0.40 14.50 4.37
N HIS A 93 1.23 15.22 3.61
CA HIS A 93 0.98 15.48 2.20
C HIS A 93 1.04 14.18 1.37
N VAL A 94 2.08 13.36 1.57
CA VAL A 94 2.23 12.07 0.88
C VAL A 94 1.04 11.13 1.18
N LEU A 95 0.59 11.06 2.43
CA LEU A 95 -0.58 10.26 2.80
C LEU A 95 -1.85 10.72 2.09
N ARG A 96 -2.05 12.04 1.92
CA ARG A 96 -3.19 12.59 1.18
C ARG A 96 -3.10 12.26 -0.30
N MET A 97 -1.93 12.40 -0.92
CA MET A 97 -1.73 12.01 -2.32
C MET A 97 -2.14 10.55 -2.56
N LEU A 98 -1.67 9.63 -1.71
CA LEU A 98 -2.04 8.21 -1.80
C LEU A 98 -3.53 7.95 -1.57
N TRP A 99 -4.13 8.71 -0.64
CA TRP A 99 -5.54 8.61 -0.34
C TRP A 99 -6.40 9.03 -1.52
N ASP A 100 -6.00 10.10 -2.21
CA ASP A 100 -6.76 10.68 -3.31
C ASP A 100 -6.59 9.82 -4.58
N GLU A 101 -5.36 9.33 -4.86
CA GLU A 101 -5.06 8.45 -6.00
C GLU A 101 -5.94 7.19 -6.04
N ARG A 102 -6.39 6.66 -4.90
CA ARG A 102 -7.24 5.45 -4.88
C ARG A 102 -8.58 5.61 -5.60
N THR A 103 -9.01 6.87 -5.81
CA THR A 103 -10.28 7.21 -6.47
C THR A 103 -10.10 7.60 -7.94
N ASP A 104 -8.87 7.51 -8.46
CA ASP A 104 -8.61 7.73 -9.87
C ASP A 104 -9.33 6.67 -10.72
N ASP A 105 -10.09 7.11 -11.72
CA ASP A 105 -10.94 6.29 -12.59
C ASP A 105 -10.16 5.15 -13.28
N HIS A 106 -8.84 5.29 -13.41
CA HIS A 106 -7.97 4.31 -14.06
C HIS A 106 -7.46 3.23 -13.12
N ILE A 107 -7.73 3.35 -11.81
CA ILE A 107 -7.34 2.37 -10.80
C ILE A 107 -8.59 1.59 -10.40
N PRO A 108 -8.74 0.32 -10.84
CA PRO A 108 -9.84 -0.53 -10.38
C PRO A 108 -9.65 -0.84 -8.89
N TYR A 109 -10.14 0.07 -8.06
CA TYR A 109 -10.04 0.01 -6.61
C TYR A 109 -11.27 -0.72 -6.06
N ILE A 110 -11.01 -1.76 -5.27
CA ILE A 110 -12.01 -2.41 -4.43
C ILE A 110 -11.42 -2.55 -3.03
N SER A 111 -12.13 -2.02 -2.02
CA SER A 111 -11.75 -2.17 -0.62
C SER A 111 -11.70 -3.65 -0.23
N PHE A 112 -10.71 -4.04 0.56
CA PHE A 112 -10.62 -5.40 1.10
C PHE A 112 -11.90 -5.82 1.86
N SER A 113 -12.60 -4.85 2.47
CA SER A 113 -13.86 -5.09 3.19
C SER A 113 -14.98 -5.68 2.32
N VAL A 114 -14.94 -5.48 1.00
CA VAL A 114 -15.98 -5.94 0.06
C VAL A 114 -15.49 -6.99 -0.92
N TRP A 115 -14.27 -7.52 -0.77
CA TRP A 115 -13.77 -8.58 -1.65
C TRP A 115 -14.65 -9.84 -1.54
N PRO A 116 -14.98 -10.48 -2.67
CA PRO A 116 -15.78 -11.69 -2.69
C PRO A 116 -14.98 -12.87 -2.12
N ASP A 117 -15.69 -13.91 -1.67
CA ASP A 117 -15.12 -15.22 -1.30
C ASP A 117 -14.05 -15.22 -0.19
N ILE A 118 -14.05 -14.19 0.67
CA ILE A 118 -13.22 -14.16 1.88
C ILE A 118 -14.05 -14.54 3.10
N ASP A 119 -13.54 -15.49 3.89
CA ASP A 119 -14.08 -15.88 5.19
C ASP A 119 -14.35 -14.64 6.08
N PRO A 120 -15.55 -14.52 6.69
CA PRO A 120 -15.90 -13.34 7.49
C PRO A 120 -14.96 -13.07 8.67
N ALA A 121 -14.49 -14.10 9.37
CA ALA A 121 -13.60 -13.96 10.51
C ALA A 121 -12.19 -13.58 10.04
N PHE A 122 -11.70 -14.16 8.95
CA PHE A 122 -10.43 -13.74 8.35
C PHE A 122 -10.48 -12.27 7.90
N ARG A 123 -11.60 -11.87 7.27
CA ARG A 123 -11.80 -10.50 6.81
C ARG A 123 -11.80 -9.49 7.96
N ASP A 124 -12.51 -9.79 9.05
CA ASP A 124 -12.49 -8.93 10.24
C ASP A 124 -11.07 -8.81 10.82
N LEU A 125 -10.39 -9.95 10.98
CA LEU A 125 -9.02 -9.99 11.50
C LEU A 125 -8.07 -9.10 10.69
N ILE A 126 -8.01 -9.32 9.37
CA ILE A 126 -7.10 -8.58 8.49
C ILE A 126 -7.52 -7.12 8.40
N GLY A 127 -8.82 -6.82 8.30
CA GLY A 127 -9.32 -5.45 8.27
C GLY A 127 -8.92 -4.65 9.50
N ARG A 128 -8.99 -5.26 10.69
CA ARG A 128 -8.58 -4.61 11.95
C ARG A 128 -7.07 -4.57 12.17
N LEU A 129 -6.34 -5.59 11.71
CA LEU A 129 -4.87 -5.58 11.72
C LEU A 129 -4.27 -4.52 10.80
N MET A 130 -4.90 -4.29 9.65
CA MET A 130 -4.43 -3.35 8.63
C MET A 130 -5.07 -1.96 8.76
N ASN A 131 -5.85 -1.71 9.82
CA ASN A 131 -6.48 -0.40 10.03
C ASN A 131 -5.42 0.71 10.05
N LEU A 132 -5.66 1.77 9.27
CA LEU A 132 -4.74 2.89 9.15
C LEU A 132 -4.64 3.69 10.45
N ASP A 133 -5.71 3.78 11.25
CA ASP A 133 -5.67 4.42 12.56
C ASP A 133 -4.96 3.50 13.57
N PRO A 134 -3.76 3.88 14.07
CA PRO A 134 -3.03 3.05 15.01
C PRO A 134 -3.79 2.80 16.32
N ALA A 135 -4.69 3.70 16.72
CA ALA A 135 -5.49 3.54 17.93
C ALA A 135 -6.60 2.49 17.78
N LYS A 136 -6.94 2.11 16.54
CA LYS A 136 -7.95 1.08 16.22
C LYS A 136 -7.34 -0.24 15.78
N ARG A 137 -6.02 -0.27 15.55
CA ARG A 137 -5.30 -1.46 15.14
C ARG A 137 -5.27 -2.49 16.25
N LEU A 138 -5.54 -3.74 15.90
CA LEU A 138 -5.49 -4.86 16.84
C LEU A 138 -4.13 -4.97 17.53
N THR A 139 -4.16 -5.18 18.84
CA THR A 139 -3.00 -5.57 19.65
C THR A 139 -2.79 -7.09 19.60
N ALA A 140 -1.57 -7.54 19.87
CA ALA A 140 -1.26 -8.98 19.89
C ALA A 140 -2.21 -9.82 20.79
N PRO A 141 -2.56 -9.39 22.02
CA PRO A 141 -3.54 -10.14 22.84
C PRO A 141 -4.95 -10.18 22.25
N GLU A 142 -5.36 -9.16 21.50
CA GLU A 142 -6.67 -9.18 20.83
C GLU A 142 -6.64 -10.09 19.60
N VAL A 143 -5.55 -10.09 18.84
CA VAL A 143 -5.31 -11.04 17.73
C VAL A 143 -5.43 -12.48 18.23
N LEU A 144 -4.76 -12.83 19.33
CA LEU A 144 -4.77 -14.19 19.88
C LEU A 144 -6.14 -14.63 20.41
N ARG A 145 -7.07 -13.70 20.67
CA ARG A 145 -8.44 -13.99 21.09
C ARG A 145 -9.45 -13.88 19.96
N HIS A 146 -8.98 -13.56 18.74
CA HIS A 146 -9.83 -13.35 17.60
C HIS A 146 -10.47 -14.67 17.14
N PRO A 147 -11.77 -14.72 16.78
CA PRO A 147 -12.46 -15.95 16.37
C PRO A 147 -11.73 -16.78 15.31
N TRP A 148 -11.06 -16.13 14.36
CA TRP A 148 -10.21 -16.79 13.35
C TRP A 148 -9.17 -17.78 13.93
N PHE A 149 -8.65 -17.51 15.13
CA PHE A 149 -7.66 -18.39 15.78
C PHE A 149 -8.28 -19.32 16.83
N MET A 150 -9.58 -19.21 17.11
CA MET A 150 -10.26 -20.00 18.16
C MET A 150 -10.74 -21.37 17.66
N ASP A 151 -10.86 -21.55 16.35
CA ASP A 151 -11.31 -22.79 15.70
C ASP A 151 -10.15 -23.66 15.16
N VAL A 152 -8.90 -23.38 15.58
CA VAL A 152 -7.66 -24.07 15.12
C VAL A 152 -7.13 -25.04 16.17
#